data_AF-A0AAV9XJA8-F1
#
_entry.id   AF-A0AAV9XJA8-F1
#
_cell.length_a   1.000
_cell.length_b   1.000
_cell.length_c   1.000
_cell.angle_alpha   90.00
_cell.angle_beta   90.00
_cell.angle_gamma   90.00
#
_symmetry.space_group_name_H-M   'P 1'
#
loop_
_entity.id
_entity.type
_entity.pdbx_description
1 polymer ?
#
loop_
_entity_poly.entity_id
_entity_poly.type
_entity_poly.pdbx_seq_one_letter_code
_entity_poly.pdbx_strand_id
1 'polypeptide(L)'
;MSLESGTYTIRNKINNNPVGRFIVEDRSLLPKRVLSLPQDNRSELPVWKIEKSKSDSYRLKARGGVTTAIDNMLFALLLEEEGLLSPSEWRLVPHPEHGPDVYNIVTPDTGYGWTVTGEDMAQIEVVPILPNAPTSLFEVVPLEHE
;
A
#
# COMPACT_ATOMS: atom_id res chain seq x y z
N MET A 1 13.16 -7.08 -11.76
CA MET A 1 14.04 -7.10 -10.57
C MET A 1 13.15 -7.08 -9.34
N SER A 2 13.55 -7.67 -8.23
CA SER A 2 12.80 -7.57 -6.97
C SER A 2 13.13 -6.23 -6.27
N LEU A 3 12.13 -5.61 -5.66
CA LEU A 3 12.31 -4.35 -4.93
C LEU A 3 13.12 -4.61 -3.66
N GLU A 4 14.08 -3.75 -3.29
CA GLU A 4 14.82 -3.92 -2.04
C GLU A 4 13.99 -3.59 -0.78
N SER A 5 14.42 -4.09 0.37
CA SER A 5 13.85 -3.63 1.65
C SER A 5 14.28 -2.20 1.92
N GLY A 6 13.38 -1.35 2.40
CA GLY A 6 13.71 0.06 2.62
C GLY A 6 12.50 0.93 2.93
N THR A 7 12.74 2.24 2.80
CA THR A 7 11.73 3.29 3.01
C THR A 7 11.30 3.83 1.67
N TYR A 8 9.99 3.91 1.44
CA TYR A 8 9.40 4.25 0.15
C TYR A 8 8.25 5.25 0.29
N THR A 9 7.95 5.92 -0.81
CA THR A 9 6.65 6.57 -1.03
C THR A 9 5.85 5.74 -2.02
N ILE A 10 4.52 5.72 -1.86
CA ILE A 10 3.62 5.01 -2.76
C ILE A 10 2.59 6.01 -3.28
N ARG A 11 2.41 6.07 -4.60
CA ARG A 11 1.37 6.86 -5.28
C ARG A 11 0.54 5.97 -6.19
N ASN A 12 -0.75 6.23 -6.30
CA ASN A 12 -1.57 5.53 -7.29
C ASN A 12 -1.46 6.20 -8.66
N LYS A 13 -1.60 5.44 -9.75
CA LYS A 13 -1.46 5.97 -11.12
C LYS A 13 -2.72 6.62 -11.68
N ILE A 14 -3.87 6.61 -11.00
CA ILE A 14 -5.09 7.27 -11.49
C ILE A 14 -4.90 8.79 -11.46
N ASN A 15 -4.55 9.32 -10.29
CA ASN A 15 -4.50 10.75 -10.03
C ASN A 15 -3.20 11.20 -9.35
N ASN A 16 -2.21 10.30 -9.23
CA ASN A 16 -0.93 10.56 -8.58
C ASN A 16 -1.04 10.89 -7.07
N ASN A 17 -2.19 10.60 -6.45
CA ASN A 17 -2.37 10.80 -5.03
C ASN A 17 -1.45 9.87 -4.22
N PRO A 18 -0.80 10.39 -3.16
CA PRO A 18 -0.08 9.56 -2.21
C PRO A 18 -1.02 8.55 -1.53
N VAL A 19 -0.55 7.33 -1.35
CA VAL A 19 -1.28 6.27 -0.66
C VAL A 19 -0.73 6.13 0.75
N GLY A 20 -1.58 6.08 1.77
CA GLY A 20 -1.12 5.95 3.15
C GLY A 20 -2.19 6.21 4.21
N ARG A 21 -1.74 6.34 5.45
CA ARG A 21 -2.61 6.72 6.57
C ARG A 21 -2.75 8.23 6.66
N PHE A 22 -3.93 8.70 7.05
CA PHE A 22 -4.15 10.12 7.28
C PHE A 22 -3.38 10.60 8.52
N ILE A 23 -2.99 11.88 8.53
CA ILE A 23 -2.16 12.43 9.62
C ILE A 23 -2.95 12.56 10.93
N VAL A 24 -4.25 12.86 10.84
CA VAL A 24 -5.18 12.97 11.97
C VAL A 24 -6.06 11.73 12.04
N GLU A 25 -5.84 10.89 13.05
CA GLU A 25 -6.64 9.69 13.30
C GLU A 25 -7.14 9.69 14.74
N ASP A 26 -8.18 8.91 15.02
CA ASP A 26 -8.61 8.65 16.38
C ASP A 26 -7.53 7.88 17.16
N ARG A 27 -7.53 8.01 18.49
CA ARG A 27 -6.49 7.41 19.37
C ARG A 27 -6.71 5.94 19.71
N SER A 28 -7.70 5.27 19.12
CA SER A 28 -7.88 3.83 19.34
C SER A 28 -6.78 3.01 18.67
N LEU A 29 -6.59 1.79 19.17
CA LEU A 29 -5.69 0.78 18.57
C LEU A 29 -6.39 -0.04 17.48
N LEU A 30 -7.60 0.35 17.07
CA LEU A 30 -8.32 -0.30 15.97
C LEU A 30 -7.51 -0.19 14.66
N PRO A 31 -7.69 -1.15 13.74
CA PRO A 31 -7.08 -1.09 12.41
C PRO A 31 -7.34 0.27 11.75
N LYS A 32 -6.27 0.88 11.24
CA LYS A 32 -6.33 2.20 10.61
C LYS A 32 -6.47 2.07 9.11
N ARG A 33 -7.33 2.88 8.51
CA ARG A 33 -7.58 2.85 7.07
C ARG A 33 -6.34 3.29 6.30
N VAL A 34 -6.06 2.63 5.19
CA VAL A 34 -5.11 3.13 4.19
C VAL A 34 -5.89 3.78 3.05
N LEU A 35 -5.57 5.02 2.75
CA LEU A 35 -6.35 5.90 1.88
C LEU A 35 -5.53 6.37 0.67
N SER A 36 -6.23 6.76 -0.39
CA SER A 36 -5.73 7.65 -1.44
C SER A 36 -5.83 9.09 -0.93
N LEU A 37 -4.72 9.70 -0.52
CA LEU A 37 -4.72 11.03 0.11
C LEU A 37 -4.66 12.14 -0.94
N PRO A 38 -5.37 13.27 -0.77
CA PRO A 38 -5.27 14.38 -1.69
C PRO A 38 -3.82 14.86 -1.83
N GLN A 39 -3.44 15.28 -3.04
CA GLN A 39 -2.15 15.91 -3.28
C GLN A 39 -2.13 17.31 -2.65
N ASP A 40 -1.72 17.39 -1.38
CA ASP A 40 -1.47 18.67 -0.70
C ASP A 40 0.03 18.93 -0.61
N ASN A 41 0.47 20.04 -1.22
CA ASN A 41 1.86 20.49 -1.16
C ASN A 41 2.32 20.91 0.25
N ARG A 42 1.42 20.94 1.24
CA ARG A 42 1.72 21.32 2.62
C ARG A 42 1.94 20.14 3.56
N SER A 43 1.61 18.92 3.14
CA SER A 43 1.71 17.73 3.98
C SER A 43 2.88 16.85 3.57
N GLU A 44 3.60 16.30 4.54
CA GLU A 44 4.63 15.31 4.30
C GLU A 44 4.01 14.07 3.61
N LEU A 45 4.73 13.52 2.61
CA LEU A 45 4.27 12.33 1.92
C LEU A 45 4.22 11.13 2.89
N PRO A 46 3.19 10.28 2.82
CA PRO A 46 3.14 9.08 3.63
C PRO A 46 4.34 8.18 3.36
N VAL A 47 5.06 7.90 4.43
CA VAL A 47 6.23 7.03 4.41
C VAL A 47 5.81 5.58 4.65
N TRP A 48 6.31 4.70 3.78
CA TRP A 48 6.13 3.27 3.85
C TRP A 48 7.44 2.58 4.18
N LYS A 49 7.40 1.60 5.08
CA LYS A 49 8.50 0.66 5.26
C LYS A 49 8.12 -0.64 4.55
N ILE A 50 8.93 -1.04 3.58
CA ILE A 50 8.77 -2.27 2.81
C ILE A 50 9.87 -3.23 3.23
N GLU A 51 9.49 -4.40 3.74
CA GLU A 51 10.42 -5.41 4.23
C GLU A 51 10.22 -6.69 3.43
N LYS A 52 11.28 -7.17 2.76
CA LYS A 52 11.28 -8.51 2.15
C LYS A 52 11.01 -9.56 3.22
N SER A 53 10.06 -10.43 2.93
CA SER A 53 9.73 -11.62 3.72
C SER A 53 10.33 -12.86 3.03
N LYS A 54 9.66 -14.02 3.10
CA LYS A 54 10.07 -15.24 2.40
C LYS A 54 9.60 -15.23 0.94
N SER A 55 10.39 -15.81 0.03
CA SER A 55 9.97 -16.18 -1.33
C SER A 55 9.23 -15.09 -2.13
N ASP A 56 9.89 -13.95 -2.36
CA ASP A 56 9.39 -12.85 -3.22
C ASP A 56 8.09 -12.18 -2.73
N SER A 57 7.87 -12.21 -1.42
CA SER A 57 6.80 -11.50 -0.74
C SER A 57 7.36 -10.42 0.20
N TYR A 58 6.50 -9.47 0.56
CA TYR A 58 6.84 -8.26 1.27
C TYR A 58 5.81 -7.95 2.35
N ARG A 59 6.29 -7.45 3.48
CA ARG A 59 5.46 -6.77 4.48
C ARG A 59 5.53 -5.27 4.26
N LEU A 60 4.37 -4.65 4.06
CA LEU A 60 4.23 -3.22 3.83
C LEU A 60 3.65 -2.58 5.09
N LYS A 61 4.38 -1.61 5.66
CA LYS A 61 4.00 -0.90 6.88
C LYS A 61 3.76 0.58 6.61
N ALA A 62 2.58 1.08 7.00
CA ALA A 62 2.20 2.49 6.93
C ALA A 62 2.24 3.13 8.33
N ARG A 63 3.12 4.13 8.52
CA ARG A 63 3.34 4.80 9.82
C ARG A 63 3.47 3.78 10.98
N GLY A 64 4.27 2.75 10.78
CA GLY A 64 4.55 1.70 11.77
C GLY A 64 3.56 0.52 11.80
N GLY A 65 2.34 0.66 11.27
CA GLY A 65 1.35 -0.42 11.25
C GLY A 65 1.47 -1.31 10.02
N VAL A 66 1.51 -2.63 10.20
CA VAL A 66 1.59 -3.60 9.09
C VAL A 66 0.24 -3.76 8.40
N THR A 67 0.26 -3.89 7.07
CA THR A 67 -0.98 -3.93 6.30
C THR A 67 -1.66 -5.30 6.29
N THR A 68 -2.98 -5.29 6.21
CA THR A 68 -3.81 -6.47 5.97
C THR A 68 -5.09 -6.09 5.23
N ALA A 69 -5.75 -7.09 4.64
CA ALA A 69 -7.09 -6.95 4.08
C ALA A 69 -8.15 -7.34 5.13
N ILE A 70 -9.14 -6.47 5.36
CA ILE A 70 -10.33 -6.74 6.19
C ILE A 70 -11.55 -6.33 5.38
N ASP A 71 -12.48 -7.26 5.16
CA ASP A 71 -13.70 -7.02 4.37
C ASP A 71 -13.43 -6.33 3.01
N ASN A 72 -12.42 -6.83 2.28
CA ASN A 72 -11.95 -6.29 0.99
C ASN A 72 -11.41 -4.85 1.05
N MET A 73 -11.07 -4.33 2.22
CA MET A 73 -10.45 -3.02 2.38
C MET A 73 -9.07 -3.14 3.02
N LEU A 74 -8.16 -2.27 2.61
CA LEU A 74 -6.79 -2.25 3.14
C LEU A 74 -6.74 -1.49 4.46
N PHE A 75 -6.19 -2.14 5.48
CA PHE A 75 -5.97 -1.55 6.79
C PHE A 75 -4.51 -1.72 7.22
N ALA A 76 -4.04 -0.83 8.09
CA ALA A 76 -2.81 -0.95 8.86
C ALA A 76 -3.14 -1.37 10.30
N LEU A 77 -2.59 -2.49 10.73
CA LEU A 77 -2.72 -3.02 12.09
C LEU A 77 -1.73 -2.32 13.00
N LEU A 78 -2.22 -1.68 14.07
CA LEU A 78 -1.37 -1.07 15.09
C LEU A 78 -0.91 -2.07 16.15
N LEU A 79 -1.64 -3.17 16.30
CA LEU A 79 -1.33 -4.29 17.16
C LEU A 79 -1.25 -5.56 16.31
N GLU A 80 -0.10 -6.23 16.37
CA GLU A 80 0.06 -7.59 15.85
C GLU A 80 -0.28 -8.57 16.98
N GLU A 81 -1.57 -8.70 17.30
CA GLU A 81 -2.04 -9.69 18.29
C GLU A 81 -2.29 -11.03 17.60
N GLU A 82 -1.61 -12.08 18.08
CA GLU A 82 -1.77 -13.43 17.58
C GLU A 82 -3.23 -13.89 17.69
N GLY A 83 -3.82 -14.26 16.56
CA GLY A 83 -5.12 -14.93 16.50
C GLY A 83 -6.36 -14.05 16.23
N LEU A 84 -6.23 -12.72 16.18
CA LEU A 84 -7.36 -11.82 15.84
C LEU A 84 -7.32 -11.34 14.39
N LEU A 85 -6.18 -10.82 13.94
CA LEU A 85 -5.97 -10.35 12.58
C LEU A 85 -4.54 -10.69 12.16
N SER A 86 -4.37 -11.38 11.03
CA SER A 86 -3.04 -11.72 10.52
C SER A 86 -2.57 -10.66 9.52
N PRO A 87 -1.31 -10.17 9.61
CA PRO A 87 -0.70 -9.36 8.58
C PRO A 87 -0.74 -10.06 7.23
N SER A 88 -1.07 -9.32 6.18
CA SER A 88 -0.99 -9.87 4.82
C SER A 88 0.45 -9.78 4.31
N GLU A 89 0.88 -10.81 3.59
CA GLU A 89 2.07 -10.75 2.75
C GLU A 89 1.64 -10.27 1.37
N TRP A 90 2.47 -9.45 0.73
CA TRP A 90 2.19 -8.85 -0.58
C TRP A 90 3.28 -9.20 -1.58
N ARG A 91 2.95 -9.35 -2.86
CA ARG A 91 3.89 -9.45 -3.97
C ARG A 91 3.80 -8.15 -4.79
N LEU A 92 4.94 -7.58 -5.13
CA LEU A 92 5.03 -6.40 -5.99
C LEU A 92 5.37 -6.87 -7.40
N VAL A 93 4.38 -6.84 -8.29
CA VAL A 93 4.53 -7.28 -9.69
C VAL A 93 4.89 -6.08 -10.56
N PRO A 94 6.09 -6.02 -11.16
CA PRO A 94 6.54 -4.85 -11.91
C PRO A 94 5.85 -4.71 -13.27
N HIS A 95 5.56 -3.47 -13.66
CA HIS A 95 4.99 -3.07 -14.95
C HIS A 95 5.87 -2.01 -15.64
N PRO A 96 7.03 -2.41 -16.22
CA PRO A 96 7.98 -1.48 -16.83
C PRO A 96 7.39 -0.68 -18.00
N GLU A 97 6.34 -1.18 -18.66
CA GLU A 97 5.58 -0.47 -19.70
C GLU A 97 4.85 0.79 -19.17
N HIS A 98 4.67 0.90 -17.85
CA HIS A 98 4.04 2.05 -17.19
C HIS A 98 5.04 2.92 -16.41
N GLY A 99 6.31 2.53 -16.37
CA GLY A 99 7.40 3.23 -15.68
C GLY A 99 8.32 2.26 -14.92
N PRO A 100 9.57 2.65 -14.62
CA PRO A 100 10.55 1.77 -13.97
C PRO A 100 10.15 1.34 -12.55
N ASP A 101 9.39 2.18 -11.85
CA ASP A 101 8.99 1.99 -10.44
C ASP A 101 7.48 1.75 -10.28
N VAL A 102 6.83 1.20 -11.31
CA VAL A 102 5.39 0.94 -11.30
C VAL A 102 5.10 -0.55 -11.07
N TYR A 103 4.17 -0.82 -10.15
CA TYR A 103 3.84 -2.16 -9.68
C TYR A 103 2.33 -2.35 -9.51
N ASN A 104 1.86 -3.58 -9.68
CA ASN A 104 0.69 -4.06 -8.93
C ASN A 104 1.15 -4.54 -7.55
N ILE A 105 0.32 -4.31 -6.52
CA ILE A 105 0.54 -4.82 -5.15
C ILE A 105 -0.53 -5.87 -4.87
N VAL A 106 -0.14 -7.15 -4.85
CA VAL A 106 -1.09 -8.29 -4.84
C VAL A 106 -0.88 -9.20 -3.66
N THR A 107 -1.94 -9.84 -3.17
CA THR A 107 -1.78 -11.00 -2.28
C THR A 107 -1.24 -12.18 -3.09
N PRO A 108 -0.24 -12.93 -2.58
CA PRO A 108 0.30 -14.10 -3.26
C PRO A 108 -0.80 -15.10 -3.65
N ASP A 109 -0.74 -15.58 -4.88
CA ASP A 109 -1.47 -16.76 -5.39
C ASP A 109 -3.01 -16.68 -5.39
N THR A 110 -3.61 -15.51 -5.14
CA THR A 110 -5.07 -15.29 -5.22
C THR A 110 -5.52 -14.37 -6.36
N GLY A 111 -4.63 -13.51 -6.87
CA GLY A 111 -4.96 -12.48 -7.87
C GLY A 111 -5.70 -11.25 -7.31
N TYR A 112 -5.90 -11.17 -6.00
CA TYR A 112 -6.42 -9.96 -5.33
C TYR A 112 -5.30 -8.97 -5.09
N GLY A 113 -5.61 -7.68 -5.13
CA GLY A 113 -4.61 -6.66 -4.89
C GLY A 113 -5.21 -5.28 -4.70
N TRP A 114 -4.32 -4.34 -4.44
CA TRP A 114 -4.71 -2.98 -4.11
C TRP A 114 -5.37 -2.32 -5.31
N THR A 115 -6.50 -1.67 -5.08
CA THR A 115 -7.25 -0.95 -6.12
C THR A 115 -7.81 0.35 -5.57
N VAL A 116 -7.74 1.40 -6.38
CA VAL A 116 -8.35 2.70 -6.10
C VAL A 116 -9.62 2.81 -6.95
N THR A 117 -10.77 2.90 -6.30
CA THR A 117 -12.10 2.97 -6.96
C THR A 117 -12.81 4.32 -6.74
N GLY A 118 -12.31 5.15 -5.82
CA GLY A 118 -12.89 6.43 -5.46
C GLY A 118 -11.91 7.61 -5.61
N GLU A 119 -12.36 8.78 -5.18
CA GLU A 119 -11.60 10.03 -5.22
C GLU A 119 -10.69 10.21 -3.99
N ASP A 120 -10.32 11.45 -3.69
CA ASP A 120 -9.57 11.82 -2.50
C ASP A 120 -10.20 11.25 -1.24
N MET A 121 -9.35 10.77 -0.34
CA MET A 121 -9.69 10.13 0.92
C MET A 121 -10.44 8.79 0.79
N ALA A 122 -10.60 8.25 -0.42
CA ALA A 122 -11.12 6.89 -0.59
C ALA A 122 -10.15 5.87 0.04
N GLN A 123 -10.71 4.88 0.73
CA GLN A 123 -9.93 3.77 1.26
C GLN A 123 -9.53 2.83 0.13
N ILE A 124 -8.29 2.34 0.16
CA ILE A 124 -7.79 1.37 -0.82
C ILE A 124 -8.55 0.05 -0.65
N GLU A 125 -9.07 -0.47 -1.74
CA GLU A 125 -9.73 -1.77 -1.79
C GLU A 125 -8.70 -2.88 -2.06
N VAL A 126 -9.03 -4.10 -1.62
CA VAL A 126 -8.29 -5.33 -1.92
C VAL A 126 -9.25 -6.27 -2.64
N VAL A 127 -9.21 -6.22 -3.97
CA VAL A 127 -10.18 -6.87 -4.88
C VAL A 127 -9.43 -7.56 -6.02
N PRO A 128 -10.08 -8.44 -6.82
CA PRO A 128 -9.44 -9.05 -7.97
C PRO A 128 -8.85 -7.99 -8.91
N ILE A 129 -7.57 -8.12 -9.24
CA ILE A 129 -6.92 -7.15 -10.13
C ILE A 129 -7.44 -7.32 -11.55
N LEU A 130 -7.78 -6.19 -12.16
CA LEU A 130 -7.99 -6.09 -13.60
C LEU A 130 -6.64 -5.86 -14.28
N PRO A 131 -6.21 -6.74 -15.19
CA PRO A 131 -4.93 -6.59 -15.89
C PRO A 131 -4.82 -5.22 -16.57
N ASN A 132 -3.69 -4.54 -16.35
CA ASN A 132 -3.35 -3.23 -16.93
C ASN A 132 -4.33 -2.10 -16.61
N ALA A 133 -5.18 -2.25 -15.59
CA ALA A 133 -6.07 -1.18 -15.15
C ALA A 133 -5.27 -0.12 -14.36
N PRO A 134 -5.35 1.18 -14.72
CA PRO A 134 -4.68 2.25 -13.96
C PRO A 134 -5.08 2.29 -12.48
N THR A 135 -6.27 1.76 -12.16
CA THR A 135 -6.81 1.67 -10.81
C THR A 135 -6.04 0.74 -9.89
N SER A 136 -5.26 -0.19 -10.43
CA SER A 136 -4.48 -1.16 -9.66
C SER A 136 -2.97 -0.95 -9.78
N LEU A 137 -2.52 0.12 -10.44
CA LEU A 137 -1.11 0.45 -10.63
C LEU A 137 -0.64 1.50 -9.60
N PHE A 138 0.51 1.23 -9.00
CA PHE A 138 1.13 2.07 -7.98
C PHE A 138 2.58 2.33 -8.31
N GLU A 139 2.99 3.59 -8.21
CA GLU A 139 4.39 4.01 -8.27
C GLU A 139 5.00 3.89 -6.87
N VAL A 140 6.10 3.14 -6.74
CA VAL A 140 6.77 2.83 -5.47
C VAL A 140 8.21 3.31 -5.54
N VAL A 141 8.47 4.51 -5.01
CA VAL A 141 9.75 5.21 -5.17
C VAL A 141 10.52 5.20 -3.84
N PRO A 142 11.82 4.82 -3.82
CA PRO A 142 12.61 4.89 -2.61
C PRO A 142 12.69 6.32 -2.09
N LEU A 143 12.50 6.49 -0.78
CA LEU A 143 12.77 7.74 -0.11
C LEU A 143 14.29 7.77 0.14
N GLU A 144 15.05 8.44 -0.72
CA GLU A 144 16.49 8.61 -0.48
C GLU A 144 16.70 9.34 0.85
N HIS A 145 17.57 8.79 1.69
CA HIS A 145 18.09 9.51 2.84
C HIS A 145 19.01 10.60 2.29
N GLU A 146 18.59 11.87 2.39
CA GLU A 146 19.51 13.01 2.34
C GLU A 146 20.63 12.87 3.37
#